data_AF-A0A239L0L8-F1
#
_entry.id   AF-A0A239L0L8-F1
#
_cell.length_a   1.000
_cell.length_b   1.000
_cell.length_c   1.000
_cell.angle_alpha   90.00
_cell.angle_beta   90.00
_cell.angle_gamma   90.00
#
_symmetry.space_group_name_H-M   'P 1'
#
loop_
_entity.id
_entity.type
_entity.pdbx_description
1 polymer ?
#
loop_
_entity_poly.entity_id
_entity_poly.type
_entity_poly.pdbx_seq_one_letter_code
_entity_poly.pdbx_strand_id
1 'polypeptide(L)' 'MTKLLETPKELADRIAIPVTNVRYLIREDMLDHIFTAPGQRNPKIPSGAWEKYVSQFTIKAQKEAPRSAGQEMGADK' A
#
# COMPACT_ATOMS: atom_id res chain seq x y z
N MET A 1 20.39 10.03 -7.88
CA MET A 1 19.66 9.83 -9.15
C MET A 1 18.39 9.06 -8.86
N THR A 2 17.23 9.65 -9.06
CA THR A 2 15.95 8.93 -8.94
C THR A 2 15.79 8.02 -10.15
N LYS A 3 15.86 6.71 -9.92
CA LYS A 3 15.64 5.71 -10.97
C LYS A 3 14.17 5.76 -11.37
N LEU A 4 13.88 5.97 -12.66
CA LEU A 4 12.49 6.05 -13.15
C LEU A 4 11.77 4.70 -13.10
N LEU A 5 12.54 3.61 -13.20
CA LEU A 5 12.07 2.24 -13.19
C LEU A 5 12.91 1.42 -12.21
N GLU A 6 12.23 0.69 -11.33
CA GLU A 6 12.86 -0.27 -10.41
C GLU A 6 12.35 -1.70 -10.68
N THR A 7 13.15 -2.69 -10.31
CA THR A 7 12.75 -4.10 -10.32
C THR A 7 11.93 -4.44 -9.09
N PRO A 8 11.18 -5.57 -9.09
CA PRO A 8 10.49 -6.04 -7.88
C PRO A 8 11.43 -6.22 -6.68
N LYS A 9 12.69 -6.60 -6.92
CA LYS A 9 13.70 -6.73 -5.86
C LYS A 9 14.09 -5.37 -5.30
N GLU A 10 14.36 -4.40 -6.15
CA GLU A 10 14.73 -3.04 -5.73
C GLU A 10 13.61 -2.37 -4.94
N LEU A 11 12.35 -2.50 -5.39
CA LEU A 11 11.21 -1.98 -4.63
C LEU A 11 11.13 -2.65 -3.25
N ALA A 12 11.18 -3.98 -3.22
CA ALA A 12 11.11 -4.77 -1.98
C ALA A 12 12.18 -4.36 -0.96
N ASP A 13 13.42 -4.21 -1.42
CA ASP A 13 14.55 -3.75 -0.59
C ASP A 13 14.29 -2.33 -0.05
N ARG A 14 13.74 -1.43 -0.88
CA ARG A 14 13.43 -0.03 -0.52
C ARG A 14 12.34 0.11 0.54
N ILE A 15 11.29 -0.70 0.44
CA ILE A 15 10.10 -0.60 1.33
C ILE A 15 10.08 -1.66 2.43
N ALA A 16 11.15 -2.46 2.52
CA ALA A 16 11.35 -3.51 3.52
C ALA A 16 10.21 -4.55 3.57
N ILE A 17 9.74 -5.01 2.39
CA ILE A 17 8.79 -6.13 2.29
C ILE A 17 9.37 -7.29 1.46
N PRO A 18 8.86 -8.53 1.60
CA PRO A 18 9.31 -9.64 0.77
C PRO A 18 9.10 -9.39 -0.73
N VAL A 19 10.09 -9.78 -1.55
CA VAL A 19 9.98 -9.74 -3.02
C VAL A 19 8.78 -10.54 -3.53
N THR A 20 8.40 -11.61 -2.83
CA THR A 20 7.21 -12.42 -3.12
C THR A 20 5.93 -11.61 -3.04
N ASN A 21 5.82 -10.68 -2.10
CA ASN A 21 4.65 -9.81 -1.94
C ASN A 21 4.58 -8.81 -3.08
N VAL A 22 5.69 -8.19 -3.46
CA VAL A 22 5.73 -7.29 -4.63
C VAL A 22 5.31 -8.04 -5.91
N ARG A 23 5.81 -9.27 -6.10
CA ARG A 23 5.43 -10.12 -7.24
C ARG A 23 3.96 -10.53 -7.22
N TYR A 24 3.40 -10.75 -6.02
CA TYR A 24 1.98 -11.02 -5.85
C TYR A 24 1.16 -9.80 -6.29
N LEU A 25 1.49 -8.59 -5.81
CA LEU A 25 0.78 -7.38 -6.21
C LEU A 25 0.83 -7.12 -7.73
N ILE A 26 1.96 -7.41 -8.38
CA ILE A 26 2.07 -7.32 -9.85
C ILE A 26 1.18 -8.35 -10.54
N ARG A 27 1.15 -9.60 -10.05
CA ARG A 27 0.36 -10.68 -10.65
C ARG A 27 -1.13 -10.42 -10.55
N GLU A 28 -1.58 -9.88 -9.43
CA GLU A 28 -2.98 -9.52 -9.18
C GLU A 28 -3.35 -8.15 -9.76
N ASP A 29 -2.47 -7.53 -10.56
CA ASP A 29 -2.65 -6.20 -11.17
C ASP A 29 -2.97 -5.08 -10.15
N MET A 30 -2.50 -5.25 -8.91
CA MET A 30 -2.70 -4.29 -7.81
C MET A 30 -1.59 -3.24 -7.75
N LEU A 31 -0.46 -3.45 -8.43
CA LEU A 31 0.67 -2.53 -8.46
C LEU A 31 1.03 -2.18 -9.91
N ASP A 32 1.05 -0.87 -10.20
CA ASP A 32 1.44 -0.34 -11.51
C ASP A 32 2.80 -0.90 -11.97
N HIS A 33 2.83 -1.50 -13.16
CA HIS A 33 4.04 -2.08 -13.73
C HIS A 33 4.01 -2.04 -15.26
N ILE A 34 5.20 -2.17 -15.88
CA ILE A 34 5.37 -2.29 -17.33
C ILE A 34 6.24 -3.51 -17.66
N PHE A 35 6.06 -4.05 -18.86
CA PHE A 35 6.97 -5.05 -19.42
C PHE A 35 7.78 -4.41 -20.55
N THR A 36 9.11 -4.47 -20.43
CA THR A 36 10.01 -3.83 -21.41
C THR A 36 10.32 -4.71 -22.62
N ALA A 37 9.85 -5.97 -22.64
CA ALA A 37 10.07 -6.90 -23.75
C ALA A 37 8.83 -7.81 -23.97
N PRO A 38 8.54 -8.20 -25.22
CA PRO A 38 7.54 -9.21 -25.54
C PRO A 38 7.95 -10.57 -24.91
N GLY A 39 7.02 -11.28 -24.27
CA GLY A 39 7.29 -12.59 -23.63
C GLY A 39 7.44 -12.57 -22.10
N GLN A 40 7.12 -11.44 -21.46
CA GLN A 40 6.80 -11.25 -20.02
C GLN A 40 7.48 -12.17 -19.00
N ARG A 41 8.66 -11.77 -18.53
CA ARG A 41 9.27 -12.33 -17.31
C ARG A 41 9.87 -11.29 -16.35
N ASN A 42 10.05 -10.05 -16.80
CA ASN A 42 10.75 -9.00 -16.06
C ASN A 42 9.92 -7.71 -15.98
N PRO A 43 8.93 -7.65 -15.08
CA PRO A 43 8.20 -6.40 -14.86
C PRO A 43 9.13 -5.34 -14.30
N LYS A 44 8.88 -4.09 -14.68
CA LYS A 44 9.50 -2.88 -14.14
C LYS A 44 8.42 -2.02 -13.51
N ILE A 45 8.75 -1.45 -12.36
CA ILE A 45 7.84 -0.67 -11.54
C ILE A 45 8.21 0.81 -11.74
N PRO A 46 7.28 1.64 -12.24
CA PRO A 46 7.48 3.08 -12.32
C PRO A 46 7.63 3.72 -10.94
N SER A 47 8.47 4.76 -10.86
CA SER A 47 8.55 5.60 -9.66
C SER A 47 7.17 6.14 -9.27
N GLY A 48 6.83 6.11 -7.98
CA GLY A 48 5.51 6.53 -7.47
C GLY A 48 4.44 5.44 -7.46
N ALA A 49 4.68 4.26 -8.07
CA ALA A 49 3.70 3.17 -8.10
C ALA A 49 3.33 2.67 -6.70
N TRP A 50 4.33 2.54 -5.82
CA TRP A 50 4.12 2.11 -4.44
C TRP A 50 3.31 3.14 -3.64
N GLU A 51 3.64 4.41 -3.77
CA GLU A 51 2.99 5.49 -3.06
C GLU A 51 1.50 5.61 -3.49
N LYS A 52 1.22 5.41 -4.78
CA LYS A 52 -0.16 5.29 -5.30
C LYS A 52 -0.89 4.10 -4.70
N TYR A 53 -0.29 2.90 -4.72
CA TYR A 53 -0.86 1.70 -4.11
C TYR A 53 -1.22 1.94 -2.65
N VAL A 54 -0.28 2.43 -1.85
CA VAL A 54 -0.51 2.74 -0.43
C VAL A 54 -1.65 3.77 -0.29
N SER A 55 -1.70 4.81 -1.12
CA SER A 55 -2.76 5.82 -1.03
C SER A 55 -4.17 5.27 -1.26
N GLN A 56 -4.31 4.25 -2.11
CA GLN A 56 -5.60 3.64 -2.46
C GLN A 56 -6.04 2.59 -1.44
N PHE A 57 -5.09 1.79 -0.92
CA PHE A 57 -5.39 0.61 -0.09
C PHE A 57 -5.12 0.83 1.41
N THR A 58 -4.63 2.00 1.83
CA THR A 58 -4.47 2.30 3.25
C THR A 58 -5.81 2.54 3.92
N ILE A 59 -6.17 1.65 4.85
CA ILE A 59 -7.24 1.90 5.80
C ILE A 59 -6.74 2.94 6.80
N LYS A 60 -7.35 4.12 6.82
CA LYS A 60 -7.01 5.17 7.78
C LYS A 60 -7.50 4.77 9.17
N ALA A 61 -6.61 4.85 10.15
CA ALA A 61 -7.01 4.71 11.54
C ALA A 61 -8.06 5.79 11.88
N GLN A 62 -9.24 5.36 12.31
CA GLN A 62 -10.23 6.27 12.86
C GLN A 62 -9.87 6.51 14.32
N LYS A 63 -9.67 7.78 14.70
CA LYS A 63 -9.58 8.13 16.12
C LYS A 63 -10.97 7.91 16.70
N GLU A 64 -11.11 6.96 17.63
CA GLU A 64 -12.37 6.80 18.36
C GLU A 64 -12.74 8.15 18.97
N ALA A 65 -13.95 8.63 18.67
CA ALA A 65 -14.46 9.83 19.32
C ALA A 65 -14.45 9.59 20.84
N PRO A 66 -14.01 10.57 21.65
CA PRO A 66 -14.05 10.42 23.09
C PRO A 66 -15.49 10.08 23.50
N ARG A 67 -15.70 8.90 24.08
CA ARG A 67 -16.99 8.51 24.64
C ARG A 67 -17.34 9.60 25.67
N SER A 68 -18.42 10.33 25.44
CA SER A 68 -18.96 11.25 26.43
C SER A 68 -19.32 10.45 27.68
N ALA A 69 -18.43 10.43 28.67
CA ALA A 69 -18.74 10.00 30.01
C ALA A 69 -19.62 11.09 30.62
N GLY A 70 -20.93 10.88 30.60
CA GLY A 70 -21.86 11.88 31.13
C GLY A 70 -23.30 11.67 30.71
N GLN A 71 -23.89 10.55 31.14
CA GLN A 71 -25.33 10.55 31.43
C GLN A 71 -25.52 9.88 32.79
N GLU A 72 -25.03 10.56 33.84
CA GLU A 72 -25.69 10.50 35.14
C GLU A 72 -27.09 11.07 34.92
N MET A 73 -28.08 10.19 34.77
CA MET A 73 -29.46 10.51 35.08
C MET A 73 -29.86 9.63 36.24
N GLY A 74 -29.64 10.16 37.44
CA GLY A 74 -30.51 9.85 38.56
C GLY A 74 -31.90 10.38 38.25
N ALA A 75 -32.87 9.47 38.27
CA ALA A 75 -34.31 9.69 38.37
C ALA A 75 -34.89 8.27 38.59
N ASP A 76 -35.73 7.96 39.57
CA ASP A 76 -36.52 8.78 40.46
C ASP A 76 -36.99 7.92 41.66
N LYS A 77 -37.62 8.59 42.61
CA LYS A 77 -38.14 8.12 43.91
C LYS A 77 -38.96 6.83 43.93
#